data_AF-A0A533THL7-F1
#
_entry.id   AF-A0A533THL7-F1
#
_cell.length_a   1.000
_cell.length_b   1.000
_cell.length_c   1.000
_cell.angle_alpha   90.00
_cell.angle_beta   90.00
_cell.angle_gamma   90.00
#
_symmetry.space_group_name_H-M   'P 1'
#
loop_
_entity.id
_entity.type
_entity.pdbx_description
1 polymer ?
#
loop_
_entity_poly.entity_id
_entity_poly.type
_entity_poly.pdbx_seq_one_letter_code
_entity_poly.pdbx_strand_id
1 'polypeptide(L)'
;MERKGRIVSYTDKELREMRERGESKSDWAKAAAMTYEEIEAAIASDPDEAGMVIDWSTASAELPKPKAVLNMRVDHDVLEFFRNEGKGYQTKINAVLRSYVDQRMHHELKAKSRASKLQ
;
A
#
# COMPACT_ATOMS: atom_id res chain seq x y z
N MET A 1 -3.41 28.93 13.88
CA MET A 1 -3.57 28.13 12.65
C MET A 1 -4.79 27.24 12.83
N GLU A 2 -5.93 27.65 12.31
CA GLU A 2 -7.20 26.94 12.46
C GLU A 2 -7.24 25.77 11.46
N ARG A 3 -7.35 24.53 11.96
CA ARG A 3 -7.62 23.37 11.10
C ARG A 3 -9.12 23.41 10.75
N LYS A 4 -9.47 23.91 9.56
CA LYS A 4 -10.82 23.71 8.99
C LYS A 4 -10.98 22.23 8.63
N GLY A 5 -11.44 21.43 9.58
CA GLY A 5 -11.87 20.05 9.34
C GLY A 5 -13.07 20.04 8.42
N ARG A 6 -12.85 19.81 7.13
CA ARG A 6 -13.88 19.79 6.08
C ARG A 6 -14.03 18.43 5.42
N ILE A 7 -13.50 17.39 6.06
CA ILE A 7 -13.69 16.00 5.66
C ILE A 7 -14.77 15.46 6.59
N VAL A 8 -15.92 15.13 6.03
CA VAL A 8 -17.09 14.58 6.71
C VAL A 8 -17.33 13.16 6.20
N SER A 9 -17.60 12.25 7.12
CA SER A 9 -17.94 10.86 6.80
C SER A 9 -19.46 10.70 6.77
N TYR A 10 -19.98 10.17 5.66
CA TYR A 10 -21.38 9.81 5.50
C TYR A 10 -21.48 8.32 5.20
N THR A 11 -22.55 7.68 5.62
CA THR A 11 -22.91 6.33 5.18
C THR A 11 -23.60 6.38 3.81
N ASP A 12 -23.62 5.26 3.07
CA ASP A 12 -24.31 5.15 1.77
C ASP A 12 -25.79 5.57 1.87
N LYS A 13 -26.46 5.17 2.96
CA LYS A 13 -27.86 5.52 3.21
C LYS A 13 -28.04 7.03 3.35
N GLU A 14 -27.19 7.68 4.15
CA GLU A 14 -27.24 9.13 4.34
C GLU A 14 -26.95 9.89 3.04
N LEU A 15 -26.02 9.41 2.20
CA LEU A 15 -25.75 10.02 0.90
C LEU A 15 -26.95 9.94 -0.06
N ARG A 16 -27.69 8.83 -0.04
CA ARG A 16 -28.92 8.68 -0.84
C ARG A 16 -30.01 9.63 -0.34
N GLU A 17 -30.23 9.69 0.96
CA GLU A 17 -31.21 10.60 1.56
C GLU A 17 -30.88 12.07 1.26
N MET A 18 -29.59 12.46 1.33
CA MET A 18 -29.15 13.80 0.94
C MET A 18 -29.36 14.09 -0.55
N ARG A 19 -29.24 13.08 -1.42
CA ARG A 19 -29.54 13.21 -2.84
C ARG A 19 -31.04 13.40 -3.09
N GLU A 20 -31.88 12.66 -2.39
CA GLU A 20 -33.35 12.79 -2.47
C GLU A 20 -33.86 14.13 -1.93
N ARG A 21 -33.20 14.68 -0.90
CA ARG A 21 -33.47 16.02 -0.36
C ARG A 21 -32.88 17.17 -1.20
N GLY A 22 -32.13 16.87 -2.26
CA GLY A 22 -31.51 17.88 -3.12
C GLY A 22 -30.28 18.57 -2.51
N GLU A 23 -29.72 18.02 -1.43
CA GLU A 23 -28.54 18.55 -0.74
C GLU A 23 -27.22 18.04 -1.36
N SER A 24 -27.32 17.18 -2.38
CA SER A 24 -26.21 16.79 -3.25
C SER A 24 -25.71 18.00 -4.03
N LYS A 25 -24.45 18.39 -3.79
CA LYS A 25 -23.78 19.46 -4.55
C LYS A 25 -23.30 19.05 -5.95
N SER A 26 -23.47 17.77 -6.29
CA SER A 26 -23.03 17.19 -7.56
C SER A 26 -24.20 17.02 -8.51
N ASP A 27 -24.02 17.44 -9.76
CA ASP A 27 -24.97 17.23 -10.85
C ASP A 27 -24.76 15.86 -11.48
N TRP A 28 -25.37 14.84 -10.86
CA TRP A 28 -25.27 13.46 -11.30
C TRP A 28 -26.03 13.18 -12.61
N ALA A 29 -27.05 13.99 -12.94
CA ALA A 29 -27.81 13.81 -14.17
C ALA A 29 -26.96 14.23 -15.37
N LYS A 30 -26.25 15.35 -15.26
CA LYS A 30 -25.28 15.78 -16.27
C LYS A 30 -24.15 14.76 -16.44
N ALA A 31 -23.57 14.26 -15.34
CA ALA A 31 -22.50 13.27 -15.40
C ALA A 31 -22.94 11.96 -16.06
N ALA A 32 -24.17 11.49 -15.80
CA ALA A 32 -24.71 10.27 -16.40
C ALA A 32 -25.06 10.42 -17.88
N ALA A 33 -25.36 11.63 -18.35
CA ALA A 33 -25.65 11.93 -19.75
C ALA A 33 -24.40 12.26 -20.58
N MET A 34 -23.25 12.49 -19.93
CA MET A 34 -22.01 12.86 -20.58
C MET A 34 -21.47 11.68 -21.41
N THR A 35 -21.09 11.97 -22.65
CA THR A 35 -20.53 10.95 -23.54
C THR A 35 -19.07 10.68 -23.22
N TYR A 36 -18.59 9.50 -23.64
CA TYR A 36 -17.19 9.12 -23.46
C TYR A 36 -16.23 10.12 -24.13
N GLU A 37 -16.58 10.61 -25.32
CA GLU A 37 -15.77 11.59 -26.07
C GLU A 37 -15.65 12.93 -25.34
N GLU A 38 -16.74 13.39 -24.72
CA GLU A 38 -16.72 14.62 -23.90
C GLU A 38 -15.88 14.45 -22.63
N ILE A 39 -15.87 13.24 -22.03
CA ILE A 39 -15.04 12.92 -20.86
C ILE A 39 -13.57 12.95 -21.25
N GLU A 40 -13.18 12.28 -22.34
CA GLU A 40 -11.80 12.28 -22.84
C GLU A 40 -11.33 13.69 -23.21
N ALA A 41 -12.18 14.49 -23.86
CA ALA A 41 -11.87 15.88 -24.17
C ALA A 41 -11.70 16.74 -22.90
N ALA A 42 -12.52 16.51 -21.87
CA ALA A 42 -12.41 17.19 -20.59
C ALA A 42 -11.08 16.85 -19.89
N ILE A 43 -10.72 15.56 -19.83
CA ILE A 43 -9.45 15.08 -19.26
C ILE A 43 -8.26 15.67 -20.03
N ALA A 44 -8.28 15.62 -21.36
CA ALA A 44 -7.19 16.14 -22.19
C ALA A 44 -7.01 17.67 -22.08
N SER A 45 -8.10 18.39 -21.75
CA SER A 45 -8.07 19.84 -21.56
C SER A 45 -7.67 20.27 -20.14
N ASP A 46 -7.67 19.33 -19.18
CA ASP A 46 -7.40 19.62 -17.78
C ASP A 46 -5.87 19.70 -17.52
N PRO A 47 -5.33 20.86 -17.12
CA PRO A 47 -3.91 21.01 -16.83
C PRO A 47 -3.42 20.19 -15.63
N ASP A 48 -4.32 19.78 -14.71
CA ASP A 48 -3.96 18.93 -13.57
C ASP A 48 -3.78 17.46 -13.98
N GLU A 49 -4.43 17.03 -15.07
CA GLU A 49 -4.27 15.70 -15.68
C GLU A 49 -3.09 15.65 -16.68
N ALA A 50 -2.58 16.81 -17.10
CA ALA A 50 -1.48 16.91 -18.05
C ALA A 50 -0.19 16.26 -17.49
N GLY A 51 0.14 15.08 -18.02
CA GLY A 51 1.32 14.31 -17.62
C GLY A 51 1.04 13.14 -16.67
N MET A 52 -0.23 12.90 -16.29
CA MET A 52 -0.64 11.77 -15.45
C MET A 52 -0.95 10.49 -16.25
N VAL A 53 -0.24 10.25 -17.36
CA VAL A 53 -0.39 9.01 -18.15
C VAL A 53 0.40 7.89 -17.46
N ILE A 54 -0.25 7.21 -16.52
CA ILE A 54 0.32 6.06 -15.81
C ILE A 54 -0.13 4.78 -16.53
N ASP A 55 0.83 4.04 -17.07
CA ASP A 55 0.58 2.71 -17.63
C ASP A 55 0.38 1.67 -16.53
N TRP A 56 -0.87 1.50 -16.12
CA TRP A 56 -1.29 0.53 -15.11
C TRP A 56 -1.06 -0.93 -15.53
N SER A 57 -0.76 -1.22 -16.80
CA SER A 57 -0.46 -2.59 -17.24
C SER A 57 0.87 -3.13 -16.68
N THR A 58 1.78 -2.23 -16.28
CA THR A 58 3.07 -2.57 -15.67
C THR A 58 3.05 -2.50 -14.14
N ALA A 59 1.95 -2.05 -13.55
CA ALA A 59 1.82 -1.90 -12.11
C ALA A 59 1.65 -3.27 -11.43
N SER A 60 2.76 -3.83 -10.94
CA SER A 60 2.72 -5.03 -10.10
C SER A 60 2.38 -4.65 -8.66
N ALA A 61 1.16 -4.97 -8.23
CA ALA A 61 0.80 -4.92 -6.82
C ALA A 61 1.42 -6.13 -6.12
N GLU A 62 2.62 -5.97 -5.55
CA GLU A 62 3.22 -6.98 -4.69
C GLU A 62 2.41 -7.09 -3.39
N LEU A 63 1.39 -7.95 -3.40
CA LEU A 63 0.62 -8.28 -2.20
C LEU A 63 1.57 -8.90 -1.16
N PRO A 64 1.67 -8.34 0.06
CA PRO A 64 2.54 -8.89 1.09
C PRO A 64 2.04 -10.30 1.43
N LYS A 65 2.90 -11.31 1.26
CA LYS A 65 2.58 -12.69 1.62
C LYS A 65 2.16 -12.74 3.10
N PRO A 66 1.10 -13.48 3.45
CA PRO A 66 0.67 -13.62 4.84
C PRO A 66 1.80 -14.19 5.67
N LYS A 67 2.04 -13.59 6.84
CA LYS A 67 3.08 -14.05 7.78
C LYS A 67 2.65 -15.40 8.34
N ALA A 68 3.51 -16.41 8.24
CA ALA A 68 3.29 -17.69 8.91
C ALA A 68 3.45 -17.50 10.42
N VAL A 69 2.54 -18.07 11.21
CA VAL A 69 2.64 -18.07 12.67
C VAL A 69 3.68 -19.10 13.08
N LEU A 70 4.79 -18.65 13.65
CA LEU A 70 5.85 -19.50 14.19
C LEU A 70 5.83 -19.45 15.72
N ASN A 71 5.51 -20.57 16.35
CA ASN A 71 5.68 -20.74 17.81
C ASN A 71 7.06 -21.37 18.06
N MET A 72 8.03 -20.55 18.48
CA MET A 72 9.37 -21.01 18.83
C MET A 72 9.76 -20.56 20.24
N ARG A 73 10.66 -21.31 20.89
CA ARG A 73 11.27 -20.90 22.15
C ARG A 73 12.46 -19.99 21.85
N VAL A 74 12.54 -18.88 22.57
CA VAL A 74 13.62 -17.89 22.51
C VAL A 74 14.14 -17.74 23.94
N ASP A 75 15.46 -17.56 24.09
CA ASP A 75 16.08 -17.31 25.38
C ASP A 75 15.51 -16.03 26.04
N HIS A 76 15.45 -16.06 27.37
CA HIS A 76 14.75 -15.04 28.15
C HIS A 76 15.38 -13.64 28.01
N ASP A 77 16.71 -13.59 28.05
CA ASP A 77 17.53 -12.39 27.90
C ASP A 77 17.37 -11.74 26.52
N VAL A 78 17.36 -12.55 25.46
CA VAL A 78 17.11 -12.09 24.09
C VAL A 78 15.71 -11.49 23.97
N LEU A 79 14.71 -12.17 24.53
CA LEU A 79 13.32 -11.70 24.51
C LEU A 79 13.16 -10.40 25.32
N GLU A 80 13.87 -10.27 26.45
CA GLU A 80 13.88 -9.06 27.27
C GLU A 80 14.52 -7.87 26.54
N PHE A 81 15.64 -8.08 25.86
CA PHE A 81 16.29 -7.06 25.04
C PHE A 81 15.31 -6.44 24.03
N PHE A 82 14.63 -7.28 23.23
CA PHE A 82 13.70 -6.78 22.22
C PHE A 82 12.44 -6.16 22.82
N ARG A 83 11.97 -6.62 23.99
CA ARG A 83 10.83 -6.00 24.70
C ARG A 83 11.17 -4.61 25.23
N ASN A 84 12.40 -4.40 25.70
CA ASN A 84 12.85 -3.09 26.18
C ASN A 84 12.89 -2.05 25.06
N GLU A 85 13.01 -2.46 23.79
CA GLU A 85 12.94 -1.55 22.66
C GLU A 85 11.52 -1.09 22.28
N GLY A 86 10.49 -1.51 23.01
CA GLY A 86 9.12 -1.00 22.91
C GLY A 86 8.14 -1.84 22.09
N LYS A 87 7.02 -1.21 21.70
CA LYS A 87 5.93 -1.88 20.97
C LYS A 87 6.42 -2.40 19.62
N GLY A 88 6.05 -3.65 19.28
CA GLY A 88 6.41 -4.27 18.00
C GLY A 88 7.70 -5.10 18.01
N TYR A 89 8.17 -5.53 19.19
CA TYR A 89 9.36 -6.39 19.33
C TYR A 89 9.35 -7.63 18.42
N GLN A 90 8.19 -8.25 18.17
CA GLN A 90 8.04 -9.37 17.22
C GLN A 90 8.43 -8.98 15.79
N THR A 91 8.07 -7.77 15.35
CA THR A 91 8.43 -7.25 14.02
C THR A 91 9.94 -7.05 13.90
N LYS A 92 10.58 -6.58 14.98
CA LYS A 92 12.05 -6.43 15.03
C LYS A 92 12.76 -7.77 14.97
N ILE A 93 12.30 -8.76 15.75
CA ILE A 93 12.81 -10.14 15.69
C ILE A 93 12.73 -10.68 14.25
N ASN A 94 11.57 -10.51 13.60
CA ASN A 94 11.41 -10.95 12.22
C ASN A 94 12.35 -10.22 11.22
N ALA A 95 12.59 -8.93 11.41
CA ALA A 95 13.53 -8.18 10.58
C ALA A 95 14.98 -8.69 10.73
N VAL A 96 15.40 -9.01 11.96
CA VAL A 96 16.73 -9.59 12.23
C VAL A 96 16.88 -10.95 11.57
N LEU A 97 15.89 -11.84 11.75
CA LEU A 97 15.88 -13.16 11.12
C LEU A 97 15.95 -13.07 9.59
N ARG A 98 15.21 -12.13 9.00
CA ARG A 98 15.23 -11.89 7.55
C ARG A 98 16.61 -11.46 7.08
N SER A 99 17.22 -10.50 7.76
CA SER A 99 18.57 -10.03 7.43
C SER A 99 19.60 -11.16 7.46
N TYR A 100 19.52 -12.04 8.47
CA TYR A 100 20.39 -13.21 8.55
C TYR A 100 20.21 -14.18 7.37
N VAL A 101 18.95 -14.48 7.02
CA VAL A 101 18.63 -15.36 5.88
C VAL A 101 19.14 -14.77 4.57
N ASP A 102 18.90 -13.48 4.33
CA ASP A 102 19.33 -12.80 3.10
C ASP A 102 20.86 -12.81 2.96
N GLN A 103 21.59 -12.55 4.06
CA GLN A 103 23.05 -12.62 4.07
C GLN A 103 23.57 -14.04 3.78
N ARG A 104 22.97 -15.06 4.40
CA ARG A 104 23.34 -16.47 4.16
C ARG A 104 23.09 -16.88 2.72
N MET A 105 21.91 -16.58 2.18
CA MET A 105 21.54 -16.89 0.80
C MET A 105 22.47 -16.21 -0.20
N HIS A 106 22.77 -14.93 0.01
CA HIS A 106 23.68 -14.19 -0.84
C HIS A 106 25.12 -14.75 -0.79
N HIS A 107 25.59 -15.21 0.36
CA HIS A 107 26.89 -15.89 0.48
C HIS A 107 26.91 -17.24 -0.25
N GLU A 108 25.85 -18.05 -0.12
CA GLU A 108 25.74 -19.34 -0.83
C GLU A 108 25.65 -19.17 -2.35
N LEU A 109 24.89 -18.20 -2.83
CA LEU A 109 24.80 -17.88 -4.25
C LEU A 109 26.17 -17.45 -4.82
N LYS A 110 26.94 -16.66 -4.06
CA LYS A 110 28.31 -16.27 -4.41
C LYS A 110 29.29 -17.45 -4.39
N ALA A 111 29.15 -18.38 -3.45
CA ALA A 111 29.98 -19.57 -3.40
C ALA A 111 29.72 -20.50 -4.60
N LYS A 112 28.44 -20.71 -4.94
CA LYS A 112 28.01 -21.53 -6.09
C LYS A 112 28.42 -20.93 -7.42
N SER A 113 28.29 -19.61 -7.60
CA SER A 113 28.71 -18.93 -8.84
C SER A 113 30.22 -18.97 -9.05
N ARG A 114 31.02 -18.92 -7.97
CA ARG A 114 32.48 -19.12 -8.03
C ARG A 114 32.84 -20.55 -8.39
N ALA A 115 32.20 -21.54 -7.77
CA ALA A 115 32.46 -22.95 -8.06
C ALA A 115 32.12 -23.32 -9.53
N SER A 116 31.01 -22.79 -10.06
CA SER A 116 30.61 -22.99 -11.46
C SER A 116 31.50 -22.31 -12.49
N LYS A 117 32.29 -21.30 -12.10
CA LYS A 117 33.18 -20.56 -13.00
C LYS A 117 34.59 -21.16 -13.07
N LEU A 118 34.90 -22.13 -12.20
CA LEU A 118 36.16 -22.88 -12.16
C LEU A 118 36.08 -24.26 -12.83
N GLN A 119 34.91 -24.65 -13.37
CA GLN A 119 34.72 -25.78 -14.26
C GLN A 119 34.58 -25.29 -15.70
#